data_AF-A0A7J6M745-F1
#
_entry.id   AF-A0A7J6M745-F1
#
_cell.length_a   1.000
_cell.length_b   1.000
_cell.length_c   1.000
_cell.angle_alpha   90.00
_cell.angle_beta   90.00
_cell.angle_gamma   90.00
#
_symmetry.space_group_name_H-M   'P 1'
#
loop_
_entity.id
_entity.type
_entity.pdbx_description
1 polymer ?
#
loop_
_entity_poly.entity_id
_entity_poly.type
_entity_poly.pdbx_seq_one_letter_code
_entity_poly.pdbx_strand_id
1 'polypeptide(L)'
;MRSLVNFFLIAVTASDNACNDGDKAKIGGSLFPGFLWHCGMQAMLDPSKISQCLEQGCGLTNGCADCFTESGKCVLDDCLSDCMTPSNPSCKTCMDKNCNPAFLKCSGLSGDVG
;
A
#
# COMPACT_ATOMS: atom_id res chain seq x y z
N MET A 1 11.52 17.16 -39.49
CA MET A 1 10.16 16.62 -39.73
C MET A 1 9.92 15.48 -38.75
N ARG A 2 8.90 15.62 -37.89
CA ARG A 2 8.10 14.57 -37.18
C ARG A 2 8.90 13.42 -36.50
N SER A 3 8.82 13.20 -35.19
CA SER A 3 7.57 13.05 -34.43
C SER A 3 7.74 13.40 -32.96
N LEU A 4 6.83 14.27 -32.50
CA LEU A 4 6.43 14.45 -31.12
C LEU A 4 5.55 13.24 -30.75
N VAL A 5 6.08 12.28 -29.98
CA VAL A 5 5.26 11.24 -29.38
C VAL A 5 5.59 11.14 -27.89
N ASN A 6 4.82 11.89 -27.11
CA ASN A 6 4.06 11.34 -25.99
C ASN A 6 4.82 10.50 -24.97
N PHE A 7 5.67 11.14 -24.16
CA PHE A 7 6.12 10.57 -22.90
C PHE A 7 5.80 11.57 -21.78
N PHE A 8 4.50 11.74 -21.50
CA PHE A 8 4.08 11.93 -20.11
C PHE A 8 4.47 10.63 -19.38
N LEU A 9 5.75 10.50 -19.05
CA LEU A 9 6.12 9.76 -17.86
C LEU A 9 5.55 10.58 -16.71
N ILE A 10 4.30 10.30 -16.36
CA ILE A 10 3.90 10.43 -14.97
C ILE A 10 4.76 9.38 -14.29
N ALA A 11 6.00 9.75 -13.94
CA ALA A 11 6.66 9.10 -12.84
C ALA A 11 5.70 9.35 -11.68
N VAL A 12 4.92 8.33 -11.32
CA VAL A 12 4.39 8.25 -9.96
C VAL A 12 5.63 8.16 -9.11
N THR A 13 6.20 9.30 -8.75
CA THR A 13 7.10 9.38 -7.63
C THR A 13 6.20 9.08 -6.46
N ALA A 14 6.25 7.85 -5.95
CA ALA A 14 5.71 7.54 -4.63
C ALA A 14 6.16 8.68 -3.72
N SER A 15 5.21 9.47 -3.22
CA SER A 15 5.53 10.63 -2.41
C SER A 15 6.28 10.12 -1.20
N ASP A 16 7.51 10.60 -0.97
CA ASP A 16 8.22 10.26 0.26
C ASP A 16 7.45 10.88 1.44
N ASN A 17 7.17 10.09 2.48
CA ASN A 17 6.40 10.50 3.66
C ASN A 17 4.97 11.01 3.37
N ALA A 18 4.23 10.31 2.51
CA ALA A 18 2.86 10.65 2.14
C ALA A 18 1.85 10.61 3.30
N CYS A 19 2.07 9.78 4.33
CA CYS A 19 1.19 9.73 5.49
C CYS A 19 1.54 10.85 6.48
N ASN A 20 0.59 11.75 6.71
CA ASN A 20 0.75 12.80 7.71
C ASN A 20 0.41 12.29 9.14
N ASP A 21 0.56 13.14 10.15
CA ASP A 21 0.30 12.78 11.55
C ASP A 21 -1.15 12.31 11.79
N GLY A 22 -2.12 12.88 11.07
CA GLY A 22 -3.52 12.47 11.14
C GLY A 22 -3.76 11.08 10.54
N ASP A 23 -3.02 10.72 9.49
CA ASP A 23 -3.02 9.37 8.93
C ASP A 23 -2.38 8.37 9.90
N LYS A 24 -1.21 8.72 10.45
CA LYS A 24 -0.48 7.90 11.43
C LYS A 24 -1.33 7.62 12.67
N ALA A 25 -2.08 8.61 13.15
CA ALA A 25 -2.99 8.42 14.28
C ALA A 25 -4.11 7.41 13.99
N LYS A 26 -4.65 7.39 12.75
CA LYS A 26 -5.66 6.41 12.32
C LYS A 26 -5.06 5.01 12.17
N ILE A 27 -3.89 4.93 11.55
CA ILE A 27 -3.15 3.69 11.33
C ILE A 27 -2.74 3.04 12.66
N GLY A 28 -2.34 3.85 13.64
CA GLY A 28 -2.04 3.37 14.99
C GLY A 28 -3.26 2.95 15.82
N GLY A 29 -4.47 3.12 15.30
CA GLY A 29 -5.70 2.70 15.97
C GLY A 29 -5.92 1.19 15.92
N SER A 30 -6.48 0.62 16.98
CA SER A 30 -6.71 -0.83 17.09
C SER A 30 -7.65 -1.42 16.03
N LEU A 31 -8.49 -0.59 15.40
CA LEU A 31 -9.40 -1.01 14.33
C LEU A 31 -8.73 -1.08 12.96
N PHE A 32 -7.57 -0.42 12.79
CA PHE A 32 -6.94 -0.28 11.48
C PHE A 32 -6.55 -1.62 10.85
N PRO A 33 -5.93 -2.60 11.55
CA PRO A 33 -5.57 -3.88 10.93
C PRO A 33 -6.78 -4.63 10.36
N GLY A 34 -7.90 -4.65 11.10
CA GLY A 34 -9.14 -5.27 10.63
C GLY A 34 -9.75 -4.52 9.44
N PHE A 35 -9.66 -3.19 9.45
CA PHE A 35 -10.15 -2.36 8.35
C PHE A 35 -9.30 -2.50 7.08
N LEU A 36 -7.97 -2.54 7.22
CA LEU A 36 -7.04 -2.79 6.12
C LEU A 36 -7.29 -4.16 5.49
N TRP A 37 -7.49 -5.19 6.30
CA TRP A 37 -7.89 -6.53 5.82
C TRP A 37 -9.23 -6.49 5.07
N HIS A 38 -10.22 -5.78 5.60
CA HIS A 38 -11.51 -5.61 4.93
C HIS A 38 -11.37 -4.96 3.55
N CYS A 39 -10.60 -3.87 3.44
CA CYS A 39 -10.34 -3.21 2.17
C CYS A 39 -9.59 -4.11 1.18
N GLY A 40 -8.58 -4.86 1.65
CA GLY A 40 -7.84 -5.82 0.83
C GLY A 40 -8.74 -6.95 0.31
N MET A 41 -9.67 -7.45 1.12
CA MET A 41 -10.64 -8.47 0.70
C MET A 41 -11.69 -7.92 -0.27
N GLN A 42 -12.20 -6.70 -0.03
CA GLN A 42 -13.16 -6.04 -0.93
C GLN A 42 -12.56 -5.71 -2.29
N ALA A 43 -11.25 -5.47 -2.33
CA ALA A 43 -10.54 -5.26 -3.58
C ALA A 43 -10.59 -6.50 -4.50
N MET A 44 -10.79 -7.72 -3.98
CA MET A 44 -10.86 -8.97 -4.76
C MET A 44 -9.75 -9.05 -5.84
N LEU A 45 -8.51 -8.68 -5.48
CA LEU A 45 -7.33 -8.58 -6.36
C LEU A 45 -7.24 -7.34 -7.27
N ASP A 46 -8.06 -6.31 -7.07
CA ASP A 46 -7.94 -5.00 -7.71
C ASP A 46 -7.37 -3.96 -6.73
N PRO A 47 -6.04 -3.72 -6.73
CA PRO A 47 -5.39 -2.81 -5.79
C PRO A 47 -5.97 -1.38 -5.82
N SER A 48 -6.54 -0.96 -6.96
CA SER A 48 -7.13 0.36 -7.14
C SER A 48 -8.32 0.63 -6.23
N LYS A 49 -8.97 -0.43 -5.71
CA LYS A 49 -10.09 -0.30 -4.77
C LYS A 49 -9.65 -0.14 -3.32
N ILE A 50 -8.40 -0.49 -3.00
CA ILE A 50 -7.86 -0.40 -1.64
C ILE A 50 -7.78 1.07 -1.22
N SER A 51 -7.22 1.94 -2.07
CA SER A 51 -7.06 3.37 -1.76
C SER A 51 -8.41 4.02 -1.50
N GLN A 52 -9.39 3.81 -2.39
CA GLN A 52 -10.74 4.33 -2.22
C GLN A 52 -11.41 3.86 -0.92
N CYS A 53 -11.25 2.59 -0.55
CA CYS A 53 -11.79 2.05 0.71
C CYS A 53 -11.13 2.68 1.95
N LEU A 54 -9.80 2.85 1.92
CA LEU A 54 -9.04 3.47 3.00
C LEU A 54 -9.34 4.96 3.16
N GLU A 55 -9.50 5.68 2.06
CA GLU A 55 -9.94 7.08 2.05
C GLU A 55 -11.35 7.22 2.63
N GLN A 56 -12.31 6.45 2.14
CA GLN A 56 -13.72 6.65 2.51
C GLN A 56 -14.05 6.12 3.92
N GLY A 57 -13.46 5.00 4.33
CA GLY A 57 -13.81 4.38 5.61
C GLY A 57 -12.87 4.75 6.76
N CYS A 58 -11.56 4.86 6.51
CA CYS A 58 -10.60 5.23 7.56
C CYS A 58 -10.30 6.75 7.55
N GLY A 59 -10.56 7.43 6.43
CA GLY A 59 -10.25 8.85 6.28
C GLY A 59 -8.77 9.11 6.04
N LEU A 60 -8.03 8.14 5.48
CA LEU A 60 -6.64 8.39 5.08
C LEU A 60 -6.59 9.42 3.97
N THR A 61 -5.52 10.22 3.93
CA THR A 61 -5.24 11.03 2.76
C THR A 61 -4.97 10.16 1.54
N ASN A 62 -5.31 10.66 0.35
CA ASN A 62 -5.13 9.93 -0.90
C ASN A 62 -3.67 9.44 -1.09
N GLY A 63 -2.68 10.31 -0.86
CA GLY A 63 -1.27 9.90 -0.95
C GLY A 63 -0.88 8.80 0.03
N CYS A 64 -1.40 8.82 1.26
CA CYS A 64 -1.16 7.74 2.22
C CYS A 64 -1.87 6.44 1.82
N ALA A 65 -3.11 6.53 1.35
CA ALA A 65 -3.90 5.40 0.88
C ALA A 65 -3.25 4.71 -0.34
N ASP A 66 -2.67 5.50 -1.25
CA ASP A 66 -1.93 5.01 -2.41
C ASP A 66 -0.70 4.19 -2.00
N CYS A 67 0.02 4.56 -0.93
CA CYS A 67 1.12 3.74 -0.41
C CYS A 67 0.66 2.32 -0.01
N PHE A 68 -0.53 2.17 0.58
CA PHE A 68 -1.10 0.86 0.91
C PHE A 68 -1.54 0.09 -0.33
N THR A 69 -2.10 0.78 -1.33
CA THR A 69 -2.42 0.19 -2.63
C THR A 69 -1.17 -0.33 -3.35
N GLU A 70 -0.09 0.44 -3.38
CA GLU A 70 1.19 0.04 -3.97
C GLU A 70 1.80 -1.15 -3.23
N SER A 71 1.74 -1.16 -1.89
CA SER A 71 2.15 -2.32 -1.08
C SER A 71 1.32 -3.57 -1.40
N GLY A 72 0.00 -3.43 -1.47
CA GLY A 72 -0.90 -4.52 -1.87
C GLY A 72 -0.57 -5.06 -3.26
N LYS A 73 -0.28 -4.18 -4.22
CA LYS A 73 0.16 -4.57 -5.57
C LYS A 73 1.49 -5.34 -5.54
N CYS A 74 2.47 -4.87 -4.77
CA CYS A 74 3.74 -5.59 -4.57
C CYS A 74 3.50 -6.99 -3.99
N VAL A 75 2.62 -7.13 -3.00
CA VAL A 75 2.29 -8.45 -2.44
C VAL A 75 1.69 -9.37 -3.50
N LEU A 76 0.79 -8.87 -4.34
CA LEU A 76 0.20 -9.65 -5.43
C LEU A 76 1.23 -10.06 -6.49
N ASP A 77 2.17 -9.18 -6.82
CA ASP A 77 3.16 -9.41 -7.87
C ASP A 77 4.33 -10.28 -7.40
N ASP A 78 4.84 -10.07 -6.18
CA ASP A 78 6.10 -10.67 -5.70
C ASP A 78 5.94 -11.68 -4.54
N CYS A 79 4.82 -11.66 -3.82
CA CYS A 79 4.65 -12.43 -2.57
C CYS A 79 3.37 -13.27 -2.48
N LEU A 80 2.54 -13.32 -3.52
CA LEU A 80 1.22 -13.92 -3.47
C LEU A 80 1.26 -15.39 -3.04
N SER A 81 2.22 -16.17 -3.55
CA SER A 81 2.40 -17.58 -3.19
C SER A 81 2.70 -17.78 -1.71
N ASP A 82 3.49 -16.90 -1.11
CA ASP A 82 3.85 -16.96 0.31
C ASP A 82 2.73 -16.41 1.20
N CYS A 83 1.93 -15.48 0.67
CA CYS A 83 0.85 -14.78 1.36
C CYS A 83 -0.55 -15.37 1.13
N MET A 84 -0.69 -16.50 0.44
CA MET A 84 -1.99 -17.20 0.31
C MET A 84 -2.61 -17.53 1.68
N THR A 85 -1.76 -17.74 2.68
CA THR A 85 -2.14 -17.78 4.09
C THR A 85 -1.41 -16.64 4.80
N PRO A 86 -2.09 -15.55 5.20
CA PRO A 86 -1.42 -14.37 5.77
C PRO A 86 -0.67 -14.68 7.07
N SER A 87 -1.07 -15.73 7.79
CA SER A 87 -0.37 -16.21 9.00
C SER A 87 0.92 -16.97 8.72
N ASN A 88 1.26 -17.22 7.45
CA ASN A 88 2.48 -17.94 7.08
C ASN A 88 3.70 -17.03 7.30
N PRO A 89 4.71 -17.43 8.10
CA PRO A 89 5.93 -16.65 8.31
C PRO A 89 6.66 -16.29 7.00
N SER A 90 6.50 -17.11 5.96
CA SER A 90 7.06 -16.83 4.63
C SER A 90 6.45 -15.57 4.01
N CYS A 91 5.18 -15.27 4.26
CA CYS A 91 4.53 -14.05 3.78
C CYS A 91 5.24 -12.82 4.33
N LYS A 92 5.40 -12.74 5.67
CA LYS A 92 6.11 -11.62 6.30
C LYS A 92 7.53 -11.50 5.76
N THR A 93 8.25 -12.61 5.66
CA THR A 93 9.63 -12.62 5.14
C THR A 93 9.70 -12.07 3.70
N CYS A 94 8.75 -12.44 2.85
CA CYS A 94 8.66 -11.93 1.49
C CYS A 94 8.35 -10.43 1.48
N MET A 95 7.36 -10.00 2.26
CA MET A 95 6.96 -8.59 2.37
C MET A 95 8.11 -7.72 2.89
N ASP A 96 8.77 -8.14 3.97
CA ASP A 96 9.92 -7.44 4.55
C ASP A 96 11.04 -7.21 3.53
N LYS A 97 11.25 -8.18 2.65
CA LYS A 97 12.30 -8.13 1.63
C LYS A 97 11.91 -7.32 0.40
N ASN A 98 10.70 -7.51 -0.11
CA ASN A 98 10.31 -7.03 -1.44
C ASN A 98 9.43 -5.77 -1.40
N CYS A 99 8.55 -5.64 -0.40
CA CYS A 99 7.48 -4.63 -0.39
C CYS A 99 7.67 -3.54 0.67
N ASN A 100 8.09 -3.93 1.88
CA ASN A 100 8.21 -3.03 3.03
C ASN A 100 9.19 -1.87 2.79
N PRO A 101 10.35 -2.02 2.10
CA PRO A 101 11.24 -0.89 1.87
C PRO A 101 10.58 0.25 1.08
N ALA A 102 9.84 -0.08 0.02
CA ALA A 102 9.13 0.90 -0.79
C ALA A 102 7.94 1.50 -0.01
N PHE A 103 7.19 0.65 0.68
CA PHE A 103 6.05 1.08 1.50
C PHE A 103 6.47 2.04 2.62
N LEU A 104 7.53 1.74 3.38
CA LEU A 104 8.00 2.58 4.48
C LEU A 104 8.53 3.92 3.97
N LYS A 105 9.21 3.91 2.80
CA LYS A 105 9.66 5.13 2.14
C LYS A 105 8.47 6.00 1.70
N CYS A 106 7.47 5.40 1.04
CA CYS A 106 6.26 6.09 0.60
C CYS A 106 5.49 6.65 1.80
N SER A 107 5.13 5.80 2.75
CA SER A 107 4.25 6.20 3.87
C SER A 107 4.96 7.09 4.88
N GLY A 108 6.28 6.98 5.05
CA GLY A 108 6.98 7.61 6.17
C GLY A 108 6.61 6.99 7.52
N LEU A 109 6.08 5.77 7.52
CA LEU A 109 5.90 4.95 8.71
C LEU A 109 7.22 4.30 9.09
N SER A 110 7.38 4.02 10.38
CA SER A 110 8.54 3.35 10.94
C SER A 110 8.08 2.25 11.88
N GLY A 111 8.43 1.00 11.59
CA GLY A 111 8.04 -0.17 12.37
C GLY A 111 7.80 -1.41 11.49
N ASP A 112 7.59 -2.56 12.12
CA ASP A 112 7.13 -3.77 11.44
C ASP A 112 5.70 -3.54 10.91
N VAL A 113 5.57 -3.53 9.59
CA VAL A 113 4.30 -3.47 8.86
C VAL A 113 3.99 -4.89 8.39
N GLY A 114 3.77 -5.78 9.36
CA GLY A 114 3.49 -7.20 9.18
C GLY A 114 2.07 -7.53 9.63
#